data_AF-A0A3E2MQV7-F1
#
_entry.id   AF-A0A3E2MQV7-F1
#
_cell.length_a   1.000
_cell.length_b   1.000
_cell.length_c   1.000
_cell.angle_alpha   90.00
_cell.angle_beta   90.00
_cell.angle_gamma   90.00
#
_symmetry.space_group_name_H-M   'P 1'
#
loop_
_entity.id
_entity.type
_entity.pdbx_description
1 polymer ?
#
loop_
_entity_poly.entity_id
_entity_poly.type
_entity_poly.pdbx_seq_one_letter_code
_entity_poly.pdbx_strand_id
1 'polypeptide(L)'
;MQLQDNHQQLRTLANHAAPGLQELPGIGPVAAAIIVCAYSQAGRIRSEAAFAALGGVAPIPASSGNTTRHRLSRAGDRQLNRAFDIIVRTRMISDPTTRTYVARRTAEGMTTRETRRCLKRYVCRSVFRHLQAAA
;
A
#
# COMPACT_ATOMS: atom_id res chain seq x y z
N MET A 1 -9.32 0.64 27.92
CA MET A 1 -8.11 1.39 28.33
C MET A 1 -6.92 0.96 27.48
N GLN A 2 -6.25 -0.16 27.75
CA GLN A 2 -4.98 -0.54 27.08
C GLN A 2 -4.98 -0.53 25.54
N LEU A 3 -6.03 -1.00 24.87
CA LEU A 3 -6.08 -1.01 23.39
C LEU A 3 -6.11 0.41 22.79
N GLN A 4 -6.81 1.33 23.43
CA GLN A 4 -6.89 2.73 22.98
C GLN A 4 -5.56 3.42 23.21
N ASP A 5 -4.92 3.15 24.35
CA ASP A 5 -3.60 3.70 24.70
C ASP A 5 -2.53 3.21 23.70
N ASN A 6 -2.51 1.91 23.41
CA ASN A 6 -1.60 1.33 22.40
C ASN A 6 -1.84 1.94 21.02
N HIS A 7 -3.10 2.16 20.63
CA HIS A 7 -3.44 2.79 19.36
C HIS A 7 -2.91 4.22 19.27
N GLN A 8 -3.06 4.99 20.35
CA GLN A 8 -2.55 6.36 20.43
C GLN A 8 -1.02 6.39 20.44
N GLN A 9 -0.36 5.47 21.13
CA GLN A 9 1.10 5.33 21.10
C GLN A 9 1.61 5.00 19.70
N LEU A 10 0.97 4.05 19.00
CA LEU A 10 1.32 3.73 17.61
C LEU A 10 1.17 4.96 16.71
N ARG A 11 0.12 5.77 16.91
CA ARG A 11 -0.08 7.01 16.15
C ARG A 11 1.10 7.96 16.34
N THR A 12 1.48 8.22 17.58
CA THR A 12 2.58 9.13 17.90
C THR A 12 3.91 8.62 17.35
N LEU A 13 4.26 7.36 17.61
CA LEU A 13 5.54 6.78 17.19
C LEU A 13 5.66 6.70 15.67
N ALA A 14 4.60 6.28 14.98
CA ALA A 14 4.63 6.21 13.52
C ALA A 14 4.71 7.60 12.87
N ASN A 15 4.09 8.63 13.46
CA ASN A 15 4.21 10.00 12.96
C ASN A 15 5.61 10.58 13.21
N HIS A 16 6.23 10.26 14.34
CA HIS A 16 7.62 10.66 14.59
C HIS A 16 8.59 10.01 13.59
N ALA A 17 8.41 8.72 13.30
CA ALA A 17 9.29 7.98 12.40
C ALA A 17 9.06 8.30 10.91
N ALA A 18 7.84 8.68 10.53
CA ALA A 18 7.50 9.07 9.17
C ALA A 18 6.43 10.19 9.19
N PRO A 19 6.85 11.45 9.36
CA PRO A 19 5.94 12.59 9.42
C PRO A 19 5.03 12.68 8.19
N GLY A 20 3.75 12.96 8.42
CA GLY A 20 2.75 13.11 7.34
C GLY A 20 2.28 11.80 6.69
N LEU A 21 2.86 10.64 7.03
CA LEU A 21 2.47 9.36 6.42
C LEU A 21 1.00 9.02 6.71
N GLN A 22 0.52 9.36 7.90
CA GLN A 22 -0.86 9.13 8.34
C GLN A 22 -1.86 10.15 7.77
N GLU A 23 -1.39 11.21 7.11
CA GLU A 23 -2.24 12.17 6.40
C GLU A 23 -2.64 11.62 5.02
N LEU A 24 -1.92 10.61 4.52
CA LEU A 24 -2.26 9.96 3.27
C LEU A 24 -3.59 9.17 3.40
N PRO A 25 -4.47 9.22 2.38
CA PRO A 25 -5.77 8.57 2.44
C PRO A 25 -5.71 7.08 2.79
N GLY A 26 -6.43 6.70 3.84
CA GLY A 26 -6.58 5.31 4.27
C GLY A 26 -5.43 4.76 5.10
N ILE A 27 -4.40 5.55 5.43
CA ILE A 27 -3.29 5.12 6.27
C ILE A 27 -3.56 5.49 7.74
N GLY A 28 -4.01 4.50 8.52
CA GLY A 28 -4.14 4.64 9.98
C GLY A 28 -2.87 4.26 10.75
N PRO A 29 -2.84 4.45 12.09
CA PRO A 29 -1.67 4.21 12.94
C PRO A 29 -1.04 2.83 12.80
N VAL A 30 -1.86 1.78 12.74
CA VAL A 30 -1.39 0.39 12.61
C VAL A 30 -0.73 0.15 11.25
N ALA A 31 -1.34 0.63 10.16
CA ALA A 31 -0.79 0.49 8.83
C ALA A 31 0.52 1.29 8.68
N ALA A 32 0.55 2.51 9.24
CA ALA A 32 1.75 3.35 9.28
C ALA A 32 2.89 2.66 10.02
N ALA A 33 2.63 2.10 11.22
CA ALA A 33 3.64 1.38 11.98
C ALA A 33 4.20 0.15 11.22
N ILE A 34 3.33 -0.66 10.59
CA ILE A 34 3.78 -1.79 9.76
C ILE A 34 4.66 -1.31 8.61
N ILE A 35 4.27 -0.23 7.93
CA ILE A 35 5.03 0.35 6.81
C ILE A 35 6.40 0.84 7.29
N VAL A 36 6.45 1.58 8.39
CA VAL A 36 7.69 2.10 8.97
C VAL A 36 8.61 0.97 9.40
N CYS A 37 8.10 -0.05 10.10
CA CYS A 37 8.92 -1.21 10.48
C CYS A 37 9.46 -1.97 9.26
N ALA A 38 8.63 -2.16 8.23
CA ALA A 38 9.07 -2.86 7.02
C ALA A 38 10.04 -2.01 6.17
N TYR A 39 9.90 -0.68 6.16
CA TYR A 39 10.82 0.24 5.49
C TYR A 39 12.16 0.37 6.24
N SER A 40 12.09 0.49 7.56
CA SER A 40 13.16 0.75 8.52
C SER A 40 13.77 2.15 8.42
N GLN A 41 14.60 2.44 7.41
CA GLN A 41 15.29 3.73 7.29
C GLN A 41 15.62 4.08 5.84
N ALA A 42 15.92 5.35 5.60
CA ALA A 42 16.38 5.84 4.32
C ALA A 42 17.63 5.08 3.83
N GLY A 43 17.73 4.86 2.52
CA GLY A 43 18.83 4.12 1.90
C GLY A 43 18.75 2.59 1.98
N ARG A 44 17.96 2.01 2.91
CA ARG A 44 17.81 0.54 2.99
C ARG A 44 17.13 -0.05 1.76
N ILE A 45 16.09 0.61 1.27
CA ILE A 45 15.31 0.16 0.11
C ILE A 45 15.69 0.99 -1.12
N ARG A 46 16.43 0.35 -2.03
CA ARG A 46 17.06 0.98 -3.20
C ARG A 46 16.10 1.56 -4.26
N SER A 47 14.83 1.16 -4.27
CA SER A 47 13.86 1.64 -5.27
C SER A 47 12.41 1.33 -4.92
N GLU A 48 11.49 2.03 -5.59
CA GLU A 48 10.05 1.76 -5.53
C GLU A 48 9.69 0.33 -5.97
N ALA A 49 10.44 -0.24 -6.92
CA ALA A 49 10.26 -1.62 -7.35
C ALA A 49 10.70 -2.61 -6.26
N ALA A 50 11.83 -2.34 -5.59
CA ALA A 50 12.29 -3.13 -4.46
C ALA A 50 11.28 -3.09 -3.30
N PHE A 51 10.67 -1.93 -3.02
CA PHE A 51 9.64 -1.82 -1.98
C PHE A 51 8.38 -2.65 -2.28
N ALA A 52 7.90 -2.64 -3.53
CA ALA A 52 6.77 -3.49 -3.89
C ALA A 52 7.12 -4.98 -3.93
N ALA A 53 8.36 -5.34 -4.27
CA ALA A 53 8.81 -6.72 -4.16
C ALA A 53 8.84 -7.16 -2.70
N LEU A 54 9.37 -6.33 -1.79
CA LEU A 54 9.38 -6.57 -0.35
C LEU A 54 7.97 -6.83 0.18
N GLY A 55 7.00 -5.98 -0.17
CA GLY A 55 5.61 -6.13 0.26
C GLY A 55 4.79 -7.16 -0.52
N GLY A 56 5.36 -7.89 -1.49
CA GLY A 56 4.62 -8.80 -2.36
C GLY A 56 3.50 -8.11 -3.18
N VAL A 57 3.63 -6.80 -3.38
CA VAL A 57 2.67 -5.95 -4.12
C VAL A 57 3.01 -5.90 -5.61
N ALA A 58 4.24 -6.25 -5.98
CA ALA A 58 4.64 -6.38 -7.38
C ALA A 58 3.82 -7.50 -8.06
N PRO A 59 2.96 -7.16 -9.05
CA PRO A 59 2.20 -8.16 -9.78
C PRO A 59 3.15 -9.05 -10.61
N ILE A 60 2.90 -10.37 -10.65
CA ILE A 60 3.69 -11.30 -11.46
C ILE A 60 2.96 -11.51 -12.80
N PRO A 61 3.61 -11.33 -13.95
CA PRO A 61 3.04 -11.68 -15.25
C PRO A 61 2.55 -13.12 -15.26
N ALA A 62 1.32 -13.33 -15.72
CA ALA A 62 0.68 -14.64 -15.81
C ALA A 62 -0.15 -14.69 -17.10
N SER A 63 0.54 -14.48 -18.21
CA SER A 63 -0.02 -14.34 -19.55
C SER A 63 0.45 -15.50 -20.43
N SER A 64 -0.46 -16.06 -21.22
CA SER A 64 -0.13 -16.94 -22.35
C SER A 64 -0.81 -16.37 -23.60
N GLY A 65 -0.08 -16.15 -24.69
CA GLY A 65 -0.62 -15.55 -25.92
C GLY A 65 -1.02 -14.07 -25.76
N ASN A 66 -2.12 -13.66 -26.39
CA ASN A 66 -2.57 -12.25 -26.49
C ASN A 66 -3.21 -11.67 -25.22
N THR A 67 -3.34 -12.42 -24.13
CA THR A 67 -4.01 -11.91 -22.91
C THR A 67 -2.98 -11.41 -21.90
N THR A 68 -3.02 -10.13 -21.54
CA THR A 68 -2.16 -9.58 -20.47
C THR A 68 -2.83 -9.76 -19.11
N ARG A 69 -2.39 -10.74 -18.31
CA ARG A 69 -2.90 -11.00 -16.96
C ARG A 69 -1.76 -11.01 -15.96
N HIS A 70 -2.11 -10.68 -14.72
CA HIS A 70 -1.17 -10.68 -13.61
C HIS A 70 -1.73 -11.48 -12.45
N ARG A 71 -0.87 -12.27 -11.82
CA ARG A 71 -1.18 -12.98 -10.57
C ARG A 71 -0.58 -12.28 -9.36
N LEU A 72 -1.11 -12.63 -8.18
CA LEU A 72 -0.59 -12.18 -6.89
C LEU A 72 0.78 -12.82 -6.62
N SER A 73 1.74 -12.04 -6.13
CA SER A 73 2.96 -12.60 -5.56
C SER A 73 2.70 -13.23 -4.19
N ARG A 74 3.12 -14.49 -4.02
CA ARG A 74 3.11 -15.17 -2.73
C ARG A 74 4.40 -14.98 -1.93
N ALA A 75 5.41 -14.31 -2.50
CA ALA A 75 6.61 -13.94 -1.79
C ALA A 75 6.43 -12.60 -1.05
N GLY A 76 7.39 -12.27 -0.17
CA GLY A 76 7.46 -11.00 0.54
C GLY A 76 6.72 -10.97 1.88
N ASP A 77 6.77 -9.80 2.51
CA ASP A 77 6.17 -9.51 3.81
C ASP A 77 4.63 -9.47 3.72
N ARG A 78 3.99 -10.41 4.41
CA ARG A 78 2.53 -10.55 4.44
C ARG A 78 1.84 -9.48 5.27
N GLN A 79 2.48 -8.96 6.31
CA GLN A 79 1.94 -7.86 7.10
C GLN A 79 1.94 -6.59 6.28
N LEU A 80 3.04 -6.29 5.59
CA LEU A 80 3.11 -5.15 4.67
C LEU A 80 2.08 -5.29 3.53
N ASN A 81 1.94 -6.48 2.94
CA ASN A 81 0.93 -6.73 1.91
C ASN A 81 -0.50 -6.48 2.42
N ARG A 82 -0.79 -6.92 3.66
CA ARG A 82 -2.08 -6.75 4.33
C ARG A 82 -2.34 -5.26 4.64
N ALA A 83 -1.34 -4.52 5.09
CA ALA A 83 -1.45 -3.07 5.31
C ALA A 83 -1.87 -2.36 4.01
N PHE A 84 -1.22 -2.66 2.88
CA PHE A 84 -1.63 -2.11 1.59
C PHE A 84 -3.04 -2.55 1.15
N ASP A 85 -3.46 -3.78 1.47
CA ASP A 85 -4.83 -4.23 1.17
C ASP A 85 -5.87 -3.43 1.97
N ILE A 86 -5.63 -3.22 3.26
CA ILE A 86 -6.50 -2.43 4.14
C ILE A 86 -6.59 -1.00 3.62
N ILE A 87 -5.45 -0.36 3.34
CA ILE A 87 -5.42 1.02 2.80
C ILE A 87 -6.25 1.12 1.53
N VAL A 88 -6.04 0.21 0.57
CA VAL A 88 -6.79 0.24 -0.69
C VAL A 88 -8.28 0.00 -0.47
N ARG A 89 -8.68 -0.95 0.38
CA ARG A 89 -10.09 -1.21 0.68
C ARG A 89 -10.76 0.02 1.33
N THR A 90 -10.09 0.67 2.27
CA THR A 90 -10.57 1.90 2.88
C THR A 90 -10.73 3.00 1.82
N ARG A 91 -9.71 3.23 0.99
CA ARG A 91 -9.78 4.23 -0.09
C ARG A 91 -10.89 3.96 -1.10
N MET A 92 -11.15 2.70 -1.46
CA MET A 92 -12.26 2.34 -2.34
C MET A 92 -13.63 2.72 -1.78
N ILE A 93 -13.76 2.83 -0.44
CA ILE A 93 -14.99 3.23 0.23
C ILE A 93 -15.04 4.75 0.40
N SER A 94 -13.98 5.36 0.92
CA SER A 94 -13.99 6.74 1.41
C SER A 94 -13.30 7.78 0.53
N ASP A 95 -12.41 7.40 -0.40
CA ASP A 95 -11.66 8.34 -1.24
C ASP A 95 -12.34 8.52 -2.61
N PRO A 96 -12.90 9.71 -2.92
CA PRO A 96 -13.57 9.97 -4.19
C PRO A 96 -12.67 9.71 -5.41
N THR A 97 -11.39 10.05 -5.32
CA THR A 97 -10.44 9.86 -6.44
C THR A 97 -10.25 8.37 -6.75
N THR A 98 -10.12 7.55 -5.70
CA THR A 98 -10.04 6.09 -5.86
C THR A 98 -11.34 5.52 -6.41
N ARG A 99 -12.51 6.03 -6.00
CA ARG A 99 -13.81 5.59 -6.52
C ARG A 99 -13.95 5.88 -8.02
N THR A 100 -13.57 7.07 -8.47
CA THR A 100 -13.54 7.42 -9.90
C THR A 100 -12.61 6.50 -10.68
N TYR A 101 -11.41 6.22 -10.15
CA TYR A 101 -10.49 5.26 -10.77
C TYR A 101 -11.11 3.87 -10.87
N VAL A 102 -11.74 3.37 -9.80
CA VAL A 102 -12.40 2.05 -9.80
C VAL A 102 -13.51 2.01 -10.84
N ALA A 103 -14.39 3.01 -10.88
CA ALA A 103 -15.49 3.08 -11.86
C ALA A 103 -14.96 3.02 -13.30
N ARG A 104 -13.92 3.81 -13.60
CA ARG A 104 -13.28 3.79 -14.92
C ARG A 104 -12.70 2.41 -15.28
N ARG A 105 -11.95 1.77 -14.38
CA ARG A 105 -11.35 0.44 -14.66
C ARG A 105 -12.42 -0.66 -14.78
N THR A 106 -13.52 -0.54 -14.04
CA THR A 106 -14.67 -1.43 -14.19
C THR A 106 -15.32 -1.28 -15.57
N ALA A 107 -15.48 -0.05 -16.06
CA ALA A 107 -15.99 0.22 -17.41
C ALA A 107 -15.07 -0.33 -18.52
N GLU A 108 -13.76 -0.36 -18.27
CA GLU A 108 -12.75 -1.00 -19.14
C GLU A 108 -12.73 -2.53 -19.04
N GLY A 109 -13.66 -3.15 -18.30
CA GLY A 109 -13.79 -4.61 -18.19
C GLY A 109 -12.83 -5.27 -17.19
N MET A 110 -12.12 -4.50 -16.35
CA MET A 110 -11.25 -5.08 -15.32
C MET A 110 -12.05 -5.61 -14.14
N THR A 111 -11.64 -6.77 -13.63
CA THR A 111 -12.20 -7.32 -12.41
C THR A 111 -11.76 -6.51 -11.19
N THR A 112 -12.58 -6.52 -10.13
CA THR A 112 -12.26 -5.87 -8.85
C THR A 112 -10.91 -6.32 -8.28
N ARG A 113 -10.52 -7.60 -8.48
CA ARG A 113 -9.23 -8.14 -8.03
C ARG A 113 -8.06 -7.52 -8.78
N GLU A 114 -8.20 -7.31 -10.08
CA GLU A 114 -7.15 -6.69 -10.90
C GLU A 114 -7.04 -5.19 -10.59
N THR A 115 -8.17 -4.49 -10.50
CA THR A 115 -8.22 -3.07 -10.10
C THR A 115 -7.58 -2.86 -8.74
N ARG A 116 -7.87 -3.72 -7.75
CA ARG A 116 -7.23 -3.67 -6.44
C ARG A 116 -5.72 -3.87 -6.52
N ARG A 117 -5.24 -4.78 -7.38
CA ARG A 117 -3.80 -5.01 -7.56
C ARG A 117 -3.09 -3.77 -8.12
N CYS A 118 -3.71 -3.10 -9.11
CA CYS A 118 -3.22 -1.82 -9.60
C CYS A 118 -3.17 -0.78 -8.48
N LEU A 119 -4.26 -0.61 -7.73
CA LEU A 119 -4.33 0.34 -6.61
C LEU A 119 -3.26 0.06 -5.54
N LYS A 120 -3.03 -1.21 -5.16
CA LYS A 120 -1.96 -1.56 -4.22
C LYS A 120 -0.60 -1.12 -4.74
N ARG A 121 -0.32 -1.30 -6.03
CA ARG A 121 0.94 -0.85 -6.64
C ARG A 121 1.06 0.68 -6.63
N TYR A 122 -0.01 1.41 -6.94
CA TYR A 122 -0.04 2.88 -6.86
C TYR A 122 0.16 3.39 -5.43
N VAL A 123 -0.54 2.82 -4.45
CA VAL A 123 -0.37 3.18 -3.03
C VAL A 123 1.05 2.89 -2.56
N CYS A 124 1.58 1.71 -2.88
CA CYS A 124 2.96 1.35 -2.54
C CYS A 124 3.98 2.35 -3.13
N ARG A 125 3.77 2.79 -4.37
CA ARG A 125 4.56 3.87 -4.99
C ARG A 125 4.45 5.18 -4.24
N SER A 126 3.23 5.62 -3.95
CA SER A 126 2.98 6.88 -3.25
C SER A 126 3.64 6.89 -1.88
N VAL A 127 3.49 5.80 -1.12
CA VAL A 127 4.09 5.63 0.21
C VAL A 127 5.61 5.64 0.12
N PHE A 128 6.21 4.93 -0.83
CA PHE A 128 7.67 4.94 -1.00
C PHE A 128 8.21 6.34 -1.26
N ARG A 129 7.55 7.11 -2.15
CA ARG A 129 7.94 8.49 -2.45
C ARG A 129 7.82 9.39 -1.22
N HIS A 130 6.74 9.23 -0.45
CA HIS A 130 6.54 9.96 0.81
C HIS A 130 7.68 9.68 1.80
N LEU A 131 8.02 8.40 2.00
CA LEU A 131 9.09 7.98 2.92
C LEU A 131 10.49 8.44 2.49
N GLN A 132 10.71 8.65 1.19
CA GLN A 132 11.97 9.18 0.66
C GLN A 132 12.05 10.71 0.74
N ALA A 133 10.91 11.41 0.68
CA ALA A 133 10.86 12.87 0.80
C ALA A 133 10.91 13.35 2.26
N ALA A 134 10.45 12.52 3.19
CA ALA A 134 10.46 12.79 4.62
C ALA A 134 11.76 12.33 5.34
N ALA A 135 12.70 11.73 4.59
CA ALA A 135 14.01 11.29 5.07
C ALA A 135 15.06 12.38 4.87
#